data_AF-A0A3P8HUS8-F1
#
_entry.id   AF-A0A3P8HUS8-F1
#
_cell.length_a   1.000
_cell.length_b   1.000
_cell.length_c   1.000
_cell.angle_alpha   90.00
_cell.angle_beta   90.00
_cell.angle_gamma   90.00
#
_symmetry.space_group_name_H-M   'P 1'
#
loop_
_entity.id
_entity.type
_entity.pdbx_description
1 polymer ?
#
loop_
_entity_poly.entity_id
_entity_poly.type
_entity_poly.pdbx_seq_one_letter_code
_entity_poly.pdbx_strand_id
1 'polypeptide(L)' 'MASKFSKPERPVNDKEGKPNNEIQEQRNRWVEHFEELLNRSAPLNPPDIEAAHRPSNRCHSTSSRRNQHGHQTNQE' A
#
# COMPACT_ATOMS: atom_id res chain seq x y z
N MET A 1 -20.94 -39.81 -20.68
CA MET A 1 -19.96 -39.12 -21.54
C MET A 1 -18.82 -38.66 -20.64
N ALA A 2 -17.76 -39.46 -20.51
CA ALA A 2 -16.61 -39.12 -19.68
C ALA A 2 -15.71 -38.14 -20.43
N SER A 3 -15.52 -36.96 -19.83
CA SER A 3 -14.59 -35.93 -20.30
C SER A 3 -13.21 -36.53 -20.46
N LYS A 4 -12.71 -36.53 -21.70
CA LYS A 4 -11.37 -37.01 -22.02
C LYS A 4 -10.41 -35.90 -21.63
N PHE A 5 -9.90 -35.93 -20.40
CA PHE A 5 -8.73 -35.13 -20.04
C PHE A 5 -7.50 -35.76 -20.69
N SER A 6 -7.40 -35.62 -22.01
CA SER A 6 -6.21 -35.94 -22.77
C SER A 6 -5.10 -35.02 -22.29
N LYS A 7 -4.02 -35.61 -21.76
CA LYS A 7 -2.77 -34.90 -21.49
C LYS A 7 -2.43 -34.04 -22.72
N PRO A 8 -1.96 -32.79 -22.54
CA PRO A 8 -1.45 -32.04 -23.67
C PRO A 8 -0.32 -32.83 -24.32
N GLU A 9 -0.48 -33.15 -25.60
CA GLU A 9 0.45 -33.93 -26.42
C GLU A 9 1.80 -33.23 -26.61
N ARG A 10 1.88 -31.95 -26.21
CA ARG A 10 3.07 -31.13 -26.29
C ARG A 10 3.44 -30.61 -24.89
N PRO A 11 4.73 -30.63 -24.51
CA PRO A 11 5.19 -29.95 -23.30
C PRO A 11 4.77 -28.47 -23.37
N VAL A 12 4.16 -27.99 -22.29
CA VAL A 12 3.79 -26.57 -22.15
C VAL A 12 5.07 -25.78 -21.96
N ASN A 13 5.68 -25.43 -23.08
CA ASN A 13 6.66 -24.36 -23.14
C ASN A 13 5.88 -23.04 -23.11
N ASP A 14 6.52 -21.99 -22.60
CA ASP A 14 5.96 -20.67 -22.68
C ASP A 14 5.92 -20.18 -24.14
N LYS A 15 5.28 -19.03 -24.38
CA LYS A 15 5.12 -18.47 -25.73
C LYS A 15 6.47 -18.14 -26.39
N GLU A 16 7.53 -18.05 -25.60
CA GLU A 16 8.90 -17.72 -26.02
C GLU A 16 9.76 -18.98 -26.24
N GLY A 17 9.18 -20.18 -26.07
CA GLY A 17 9.89 -21.44 -26.29
C GLY A 17 10.93 -21.74 -25.22
N LYS A 18 10.90 -21.03 -24.09
CA LYS A 18 11.80 -21.25 -22.98
C LYS A 18 11.48 -22.58 -22.32
N PRO A 19 12.51 -23.40 -22.05
CA PRO A 19 12.30 -24.65 -21.33
C PRO A 19 11.66 -24.36 -19.96
N ASN A 20 10.74 -25.24 -19.56
CA ASN A 20 10.01 -25.16 -18.28
C ASN A 20 10.94 -25.12 -17.05
N ASN A 21 12.25 -25.38 -17.24
CA ASN A 21 13.26 -25.29 -16.19
C ASN A 21 13.42 -23.87 -15.63
N GLU A 22 13.25 -22.80 -16.42
CA GLU A 22 13.39 -21.42 -15.92
C GLU A 22 12.28 -21.08 -14.92
N ILE A 23 11.07 -21.59 -15.15
CA ILE A 23 9.95 -21.49 -14.19
C ILE A 23 10.28 -22.27 -12.92
N GLN A 24 10.90 -23.44 -13.05
CA GLN A 24 11.30 -24.25 -11.91
C GLN A 24 12.42 -23.57 -11.09
N GLU A 25 13.42 -22.97 -11.74
CA GLU A 25 14.48 -22.20 -11.09
C GLU A 25 13.93 -20.95 -10.42
N GLN A 26 13.04 -20.22 -11.08
CA GLN A 26 12.36 -19.08 -10.47
C GLN A 26 11.56 -19.51 -9.24
N ARG A 27 10.83 -20.63 -9.32
CA ARG A 27 10.09 -21.18 -8.17
C ARG A 27 11.01 -21.51 -7.01
N ASN A 28 12.16 -22.14 -7.26
CA ASN A 28 13.14 -22.44 -6.21
C ASN A 28 13.64 -21.16 -5.53
N ARG A 29 13.93 -20.11 -6.32
CA ARG A 29 14.30 -18.79 -5.79
C ARG A 29 13.19 -18.15 -4.94
N TRP A 30 11.93 -18.29 -5.35
CA TRP A 30 10.79 -17.82 -4.55
C TRP A 30 10.66 -18.59 -3.24
N VAL A 31 10.83 -19.91 -3.26
CA VAL A 31 10.75 -20.76 -2.05
C VAL A 31 11.83 -20.34 -1.04
N GLU A 32 13.09 -20.22 -1.46
CA GLU A 32 14.19 -19.79 -0.57
C GLU A 32 13.92 -18.41 0.06
N HIS A 33 13.46 -17.44 -0.73
CA HIS A 33 13.16 -16.10 -0.24
C HIS A 33 12.02 -16.08 0.78
N PHE A 34 10.95 -16.83 0.52
CA PHE A 34 9.82 -16.92 1.44
C PHE A 34 10.14 -17.75 2.68
N GLU A 35 10.94 -18.81 2.58
CA GLU A 35 11.42 -19.54 3.74
C GLU A 35 12.26 -18.65 4.64
N GLU A 36 13.18 -17.86 4.10
CA GLU A 36 13.94 -16.88 4.90
C GLU A 36 13.00 -15.88 5.57
N LEU A 37 12.03 -15.33 4.84
CA LEU A 37 11.07 -14.36 5.36
C LEU A 37 10.16 -14.93 6.46
N LEU A 38 9.68 -16.16 6.29
CA LEU A 38 8.75 -16.81 7.22
C LEU A 38 9.44 -17.42 8.43
N ASN A 39 10.67 -17.94 8.26
CA ASN A 39 11.48 -18.45 9.37
C ASN A 39 12.16 -17.34 10.17
N ARG A 40 12.35 -16.15 9.55
CA ARG A 40 12.82 -14.97 10.26
C ARG A 40 11.68 -14.39 11.08
N SER A 41 11.76 -14.55 12.40
CA SER A 41 10.93 -13.80 13.33
C SER A 41 10.95 -12.31 13.00
N ALA A 42 9.79 -11.65 13.08
CA ALA A 42 9.70 -10.21 12.88
C ALA A 42 10.75 -9.51 13.75
N PRO A 43 11.52 -8.55 13.20
CA PRO A 43 12.45 -7.79 14.02
C PRO A 43 11.67 -7.16 15.18
N LEU A 44 12.11 -7.44 16.41
CA LEU A 44 11.44 -6.99 17.65
C LEU A 44 11.35 -5.46 17.71
N ASN A 45 12.27 -4.80 17.05
CA ASN A 45 12.31 -3.37 16.85
C ASN A 45 11.58 -3.03 15.55
N PRO A 46 10.47 -2.28 15.61
CA PRO A 46 9.92 -1.67 14.41
C PRO A 46 10.99 -0.78 13.75
N PRO A 47 11.01 -0.66 12.42
CA PRO A 47 11.88 0.30 11.76
C PRO A 47 11.60 1.69 12.34
N ASP A 48 12.64 2.41 12.72
CA ASP A 48 12.53 3.79 13.18
C ASP A 48 12.22 4.67 11.97
N ILE A 49 10.94 4.72 11.61
CA ILE A 49 10.43 5.55 10.50
C ILE A 49 10.21 6.93 11.10
N GLU A 50 11.20 7.80 10.93
CA GLU A 50 11.09 9.23 11.28
C GLU A 50 9.88 9.82 10.56
N ALA A 51 8.83 10.13 11.32
CA ALA A 51 7.64 10.75 10.77
C ALA A 51 8.01 12.17 10.32
N ALA A 52 8.04 12.39 9.01
CA ALA A 52 8.23 13.72 8.44
C ALA A 52 7.10 14.64 8.92
N HIS A 53 7.37 15.40 9.97
CA HIS A 53 6.41 16.27 10.63
C HIS A 53 6.16 17.50 9.74
N ARG A 54 5.23 17.37 8.78
CA ARG A 54 4.86 18.46 7.85
C ARG A 54 4.29 19.64 8.66
N PRO A 55 4.91 20.83 8.63
CA PRO A 55 4.41 21.96 9.40
C PRO A 55 3.02 22.36 8.87
N SER A 56 2.04 22.37 9.77
CA SER A 56 0.68 22.80 9.51
C SER A 56 0.69 24.32 9.29
N ASN A 57 0.42 24.76 8.06
CA ASN A 57 0.22 26.16 7.71
C ASN A 57 -1.17 26.62 8.17
N ARG A 58 -1.38 26.64 9.49
CA ARG A 58 -2.61 27.15 10.08
C ARG A 58 -2.56 28.69 10.11
N CYS A 59 -3.14 29.33 9.10
CA CYS A 59 -3.36 30.77 9.09
C CYS A 59 -4.48 31.13 10.10
N HIS A 60 -4.14 31.91 11.13
CA HIS A 60 -5.12 32.49 12.05
C HIS A 60 -5.50 33.90 11.55
N SER A 61 -6.62 34.03 10.84
CA SER A 61 -7.19 35.34 10.52
C SER A 61 -8.17 35.76 11.61
N THR A 62 -7.83 36.75 12.42
CA THR A 62 -8.74 37.37 13.41
C THR A 62 -9.46 38.55 12.78
N SER A 63 -10.57 38.28 12.08
CA SER A 63 -11.49 39.34 11.65
C SER A 63 -12.46 39.65 12.79
N SER A 64 -12.17 40.67 13.61
CA SER A 64 -13.18 41.28 14.47
C SER A 64 -13.26 42.79 14.24
N ARG A 65 -13.80 43.15 13.07
CA ARG A 65 -14.34 44.50 12.83
C ARG A 65 -15.83 44.46 13.16
N ARG A 66 -16.22 44.86 14.37
CA ARG A 66 -17.64 45.07 14.72
C ARG A 66 -17.83 46.53 15.15
N ASN A 67 -18.40 47.33 14.24
CA ASN A 67 -18.91 48.67 14.49
C ASN A 67 -20.15 48.54 15.40
N GLN A 68 -20.21 49.27 16.51
CA GLN A 68 -21.45 49.45 17.27
C GLN A 68 -21.68 50.96 17.49
N HIS A 69 -22.45 51.57 16.59
CA HIS A 69 -23.16 52.82 16.84
C HIS A 69 -24.65 52.46 16.96
N GLY A 70 -25.31 52.92 18.03
CA GLY A 70 -26.77 52.94 18.12
C GLY A 70 -27.33 52.55 19.48
N HIS A 71 -27.28 53.46 20.46
CA HIS A 71 -28.25 53.46 21.54
C HIS A 71 -29.30 54.53 21.21
N GLN A 72 -30.51 54.10 20.80
CA GLN A 72 -31.71 54.93 20.88
C GLN A 72 -32.49 54.47 22.12
N THR A 73 -32.63 55.36 23.11
CA THR A 73 -33.53 55.16 24.25
C THR A 73 -34.83 55.90 23.97
N ASN A 74 -35.94 55.17 23.94
CA ASN A 74 -37.29 55.71 24.07
C ASN A 74 -38.10 54.69 24.85
N GLN A 75 -38.49 55.01 26.09
CA GLN A 75 -39.75 54.58 26.70
C GLN A 75 -40.29 55.72 27.59
N GLU A 76 -41.61 55.80 27.58
CA GLU A 76 -42.55 56.84 28.05
C GLU A 76 -42.42 57.26 29.52
#